data_AF-A0A7U2HV74-F1
#
_entry.id   AF-A0A7U2HV74-F1
#
_cell.length_a   1.000
_cell.length_b   1.000
_cell.length_c   1.000
_cell.angle_alpha   90.00
_cell.angle_beta   90.00
_cell.angle_gamma   90.00
#
_symmetry.space_group_name_H-M   'P 1'
#
loop_
_entity.id
_entity.type
_entity.pdbx_description
1 polymer ?
#
loop_
_entity_poly.entity_id
_entity_poly.type
_entity_poly.pdbx_seq_one_letter_code
_entity_poly.pdbx_strand_id
1 'polypeptide(L)'
;MKMKKRVLCVYDGPRRLWKDDLMLDSAFEVRMKLPDGKSWVTDLDVQTLKRADGVFGATEEERGPWVPGMALGGRQYAVEAVEAGLL
;
A
#
# COMPACT_ATOMS: atom_id res chain seq x y z
N MET A 1 12.67 -18.06 9.46
CA MET A 1 11.89 -17.16 8.58
C MET A 1 11.70 -15.85 9.33
N LYS A 2 12.11 -14.70 8.77
CA LYS A 2 11.99 -13.40 9.45
C LYS A 2 11.01 -12.55 8.66
N MET A 3 9.74 -12.60 9.01
CA MET A 3 8.71 -11.87 8.29
C MET A 3 8.63 -10.42 8.75
N LYS A 4 8.47 -9.50 7.79
CA LYS A 4 8.23 -8.08 8.02
C LYS A 4 6.85 -7.74 7.47
N LYS A 5 5.96 -7.28 8.36
CA LYS A 5 4.65 -6.77 7.96
C LYS A 5 4.81 -5.39 7.32
N ARG A 6 4.17 -5.18 6.18
CA ARG A 6 3.98 -3.89 5.51
C ARG A 6 2.51 -3.71 5.16
N VAL A 7 2.02 -2.48 5.25
CA VAL A 7 0.65 -2.16 4.83
C VAL A 7 0.74 -1.30 3.58
N LEU A 8 0.19 -1.79 2.48
CA LEU A 8 0.09 -1.06 1.22
C LEU A 8 -1.33 -0.47 1.11
N CYS A 9 -1.42 0.84 0.86
CA CYS A 9 -2.67 1.49 0.50
C CYS A 9 -2.46 2.20 -0.85
N VAL A 10 -3.25 1.82 -1.85
CA VAL A 10 -3.20 2.41 -3.20
C VAL A 10 -4.39 3.35 -3.36
N TYR A 11 -4.11 4.56 -3.86
CA TYR A 11 -5.09 5.61 -4.08
C TYR A 11 -5.02 6.13 -5.50
N ASP A 12 -6.17 6.53 -6.03
CA ASP A 12 -6.34 7.27 -7.28
C ASP A 12 -7.08 8.57 -6.95
N GLY A 13 -6.31 9.65 -6.73
CA GLY A 13 -6.81 10.87 -6.10
C GLY A 13 -7.45 10.58 -4.73
N PRO A 14 -8.71 11.00 -4.48
CA PRO A 14 -9.41 10.72 -3.22
C PRO A 14 -9.94 9.28 -3.13
N ARG A 15 -9.92 8.50 -4.21
CA ARG A 15 -10.44 7.13 -4.25
C ARG A 15 -9.39 6.16 -3.71
N ARG A 16 -9.72 5.41 -2.65
CA ARG A 16 -8.92 4.25 -2.23
C ARG A 16 -9.20 3.08 -3.15
N LEU A 17 -8.19 2.65 -3.91
CA LEU A 17 -8.28 1.51 -4.83
C LEU A 17 -8.11 0.18 -4.09
N TRP A 18 -7.11 0.11 -3.20
CA TRP A 18 -6.78 -1.15 -2.54
C TRP A 18 -6.07 -0.92 -1.20
N LYS A 19 -6.26 -1.87 -0.28
CA LYS A 19 -5.52 -1.96 0.96
C LYS A 19 -5.10 -3.41 1.16
N ASP A 20 -3.80 -3.65 1.28
CA ASP A 20 -3.24 -4.99 1.43
C ASP A 20 -2.25 -5.03 2.60
N ASP A 21 -2.31 -6.11 3.38
CA ASP A 21 -1.36 -6.40 4.46
C ASP A 21 -0.32 -7.38 3.90
N LEU A 22 0.84 -6.86 3.49
CA LEU A 22 1.94 -7.64 2.91
C LEU A 22 2.81 -8.24 4.02
N MET A 23 3.02 -9.54 3.96
CA MET A 23 3.97 -10.26 4.82
C MET A 23 5.16 -10.69 3.97
N LEU A 24 6.25 -9.92 4.02
CA LEU A 24 7.44 -10.17 3.19
C LEU A 24 8.57 -10.77 4.01
N ASP A 25 9.30 -11.73 3.46
CA ASP A 25 10.46 -12.30 4.14
C ASP A 25 11.63 -11.31 4.08
N SER A 26 12.26 -11.10 5.23
CA SER A 26 13.36 -10.15 5.42
C SER A 26 14.68 -10.84 5.76
N ALA A 27 14.74 -12.17 5.65
CA ALA A 27 15.95 -12.94 5.92
C ALA A 27 17.15 -12.50 5.06
N PHE A 28 16.90 -12.09 3.81
CA PHE A 28 17.91 -11.68 2.84
C PHE A 28 17.66 -10.28 2.26
N GLU A 29 17.13 -9.36 3.08
CA GLU A 29 16.85 -7.98 2.65
C GLU A 29 18.12 -7.27 2.17
N VAL A 30 18.13 -6.85 0.90
CA VAL A 30 19.25 -6.12 0.29
C VAL A 30 18.99 -4.64 0.46
N ARG A 31 19.98 -3.89 0.98
CA ARG A 31 19.84 -2.45 1.27
C ARG A 31 20.84 -1.62 0.47
N MET A 32 20.34 -0.67 -0.31
CA MET A 32 21.14 0.32 -1.02
C MET A 32 21.00 1.68 -0.35
N LYS A 33 22.12 2.36 -0.08
CA LYS A 33 22.10 3.73 0.47
C LYS A 33 21.64 4.70 -0.59
N LEU A 34 20.76 5.62 -0.21
CA LEU A 34 20.45 6.79 -1.01
C LEU A 34 21.57 7.86 -0.87
N PRO A 35 21.68 8.81 -1.83
CA PRO A 35 22.69 9.86 -1.79
C PRO A 35 22.65 10.76 -0.53
N ASP A 36 21.52 10.78 0.17
CA ASP A 36 21.31 11.49 1.42
C ASP A 36 22.05 10.86 2.62
N GLY A 37 22.58 9.64 2.45
CA GLY A 37 23.37 8.90 3.44
C GLY A 37 22.60 8.41 4.67
N LYS A 38 21.32 8.78 4.82
CA LYS A 38 20.46 8.43 5.95
C LYS A 38 19.41 7.39 5.56
N SER A 39 18.98 7.41 4.30
CA SER A 39 17.88 6.59 3.82
C SER A 39 18.39 5.40 3.02
N TRP A 40 17.55 4.37 2.96
CA TRP A 40 17.84 3.12 2.27
C TRP A 40 16.67 2.76 1.39
N VAL A 41 16.99 2.20 0.23
CA VAL A 41 16.01 1.48 -0.59
C VAL A 41 16.31 0.00 -0.46
N THR A 42 15.28 -0.80 -0.23
CA THR A 42 15.39 -2.24 -0.13
C THR A 42 14.60 -2.96 -1.21
N ASP A 43 14.95 -4.22 -1.46
CA ASP A 43 14.21 -5.09 -2.38
C ASP A 43 12.73 -5.23 -1.98
N LEU A 44 12.42 -5.14 -0.69
CA LEU A 44 11.05 -5.11 -0.18
C LEU A 44 10.27 -3.87 -0.62
N ASP A 45 10.93 -2.71 -0.76
CA ASP A 45 10.31 -1.51 -1.31
C ASP A 45 9.95 -1.72 -2.79
N VAL A 46 10.86 -2.32 -3.55
CA VAL A 46 10.63 -2.67 -4.97
C VAL A 46 9.46 -3.65 -5.12
N GLN A 47 9.38 -4.68 -4.27
CA GLN A 47 8.25 -5.61 -4.27
C GLN A 47 6.92 -4.91 -3.93
N THR A 48 6.95 -3.97 -2.99
CA THR A 48 5.77 -3.16 -2.62
C THR A 48 5.31 -2.31 -3.81
N LEU A 49 6.24 -1.66 -4.52
CA LEU A 49 5.94 -0.84 -5.71
C LEU A 49 5.37 -1.68 -6.86
N LYS A 50 5.96 -2.85 -7.16
CA LYS A 50 5.43 -3.74 -8.21
C LYS A 50 3.98 -4.16 -7.97
N ARG A 51 3.59 -4.33 -6.70
CA ARG A 51 2.21 -4.66 -6.34
C ARG A 51 1.27 -3.48 -6.50
N ALA A 52 1.75 -2.25 -6.26
CA ALA A 52 1.00 -1.04 -6.58
C ALA A 52 0.85 -0.83 -8.10
N ASP A 53 1.91 -1.07 -8.88
CA ASP A 53 1.88 -0.95 -10.35
C ASP A 53 0.86 -1.91 -10.97
N GLY A 54 0.76 -3.14 -10.45
CA GLY A 54 -0.28 -4.09 -10.89
C GLY A 54 -1.71 -3.60 -10.67
N VAL A 55 -1.94 -2.74 -9.66
CA VAL A 55 -3.27 -2.17 -9.37
C VAL A 55 -3.57 -1.00 -10.30
N PHE A 56 -2.57 -0.17 -10.58
CA PHE A 56 -2.71 0.95 -11.51
C PHE A 56 -2.83 0.47 -12.96
N GLY A 57 -2.17 -0.63 -13.31
CA GLY A 57 -2.21 -1.26 -14.63
C GLY A 57 -3.45 -2.11 -14.92
N ALA A 58 -4.39 -2.24 -13.97
CA ALA A 58 -5.65 -2.94 -14.18
C ALA A 58 -6.50 -2.23 -15.26
N THR A 59 -7.09 -3.01 -16.18
CA THR A 59 -7.91 -2.46 -17.28
C THR A 59 -9.19 -1.81 -16.74
N GLU A 60 -9.89 -1.01 -17.56
CA GLU A 60 -11.17 -0.42 -17.14
C GLU A 60 -12.22 -1.49 -16.79
N GLU A 61 -12.20 -2.63 -17.48
CA GLU A 61 -13.05 -3.79 -17.20
C GLU A 61 -12.73 -4.43 -15.85
N GLU A 62 -11.44 -4.56 -15.50
CA GLU A 62 -10.99 -5.12 -14.21
C GLU A 62 -11.23 -4.16 -13.04
N ARG A 63 -11.12 -2.84 -13.27
CA ARG A 63 -11.32 -1.80 -12.26
C ARG A 63 -12.79 -1.61 -11.89
N GLY A 64 -13.69 -1.87 -12.85
CA GLY A 64 -15.13 -1.69 -12.72
C GLY A 64 -15.55 -0.21 -12.56
N PRO A 65 -16.87 0.09 -12.67
CA PRO A 65 -17.38 1.43 -12.49
C PRO A 65 -17.11 1.94 -11.07
N TRP A 66 -16.67 3.18 -10.95
CA TRP A 66 -16.55 3.80 -9.63
C TRP A 66 -17.94 4.06 -9.05
N VAL A 67 -18.22 3.50 -7.87
CA VAL A 67 -19.46 3.75 -7.14
C VAL A 67 -19.11 4.59 -5.90
N PRO A 68 -19.48 5.89 -5.86
CA PRO A 68 -19.32 6.72 -4.68
C PRO A 68 -20.01 6.06 -3.48
N GLY A 69 -19.30 5.91 -2.36
CA GLY A 69 -19.80 5.22 -1.17
C GLY A 69 -19.55 3.71 -1.10
N MET A 70 -19.12 3.06 -2.19
CA MET A 70 -18.71 1.64 -2.21
C MET A 70 -17.23 1.44 -1.82
N ALA A 71 -16.61 2.42 -1.15
CA ALA A 71 -15.32 2.23 -0.49
C ALA A 71 -15.43 1.39 0.82
N LEU A 72 -16.63 0.82 1.05
CA LEU A 72 -17.07 0.12 2.24
C LEU A 72 -16.99 -1.40 2.07
N GLY A 73 -15.81 -1.90 1.72
CA GLY A 73 -15.40 -3.28 1.91
C GLY A 73 -14.43 -3.39 3.08
N GLY A 74 -14.82 -2.93 4.28
CA GLY A 74 -14.06 -3.07 5.51
C GLY A 74 -12.99 -1.98 5.78
N ARG A 75 -13.18 -1.22 6.87
CA ARG A 75 -12.19 -0.29 7.49
C ARG A 75 -11.90 1.00 6.72
N GLN A 76 -12.93 1.81 6.46
CA GLN A 76 -12.72 3.25 6.24
C GLN A 76 -12.76 4.05 7.55
N TYR A 77 -13.37 3.50 8.61
CA TYR A 77 -13.51 4.17 9.91
C TYR A 77 -12.20 4.44 10.69
N ALA A 78 -11.05 3.92 10.28
CA ALA A 78 -9.82 4.07 11.06
C ALA A 78 -9.04 5.35 10.74
N VAL A 79 -9.14 5.87 9.52
CA VAL A 79 -8.35 7.05 9.11
C VAL A 79 -9.07 8.32 9.54
N GLU A 80 -10.39 8.39 9.30
CA GLU A 80 -11.22 9.49 9.77
C GLU A 80 -11.34 9.55 11.30
N ALA A 81 -11.34 8.41 12.03
CA ALA A 81 -11.40 8.45 13.49
C ALA A 81 -10.11 8.98 14.14
N VAL A 82 -8.95 8.75 13.52
CA VAL A 82 -7.67 9.31 13.97
C VAL A 82 -7.59 10.80 13.65
N GLU A 83 -8.03 11.21 12.45
CA GLU A 83 -8.09 12.64 12.07
C GLU A 83 -9.17 13.41 12.84
N ALA A 84 -10.26 12.76 13.25
CA ALA A 84 -11.33 13.35 14.05
C ALA A 84 -11.12 13.22 15.57
N GLY A 85 -9.98 12.68 16.03
CA GLY A 85 -9.63 12.60 17.46
C GLY A 85 -10.60 11.78 18.31
N LEU A 86 -11.23 10.77 17.72
CA LEU A 86 -12.23 9.89 18.37
C LEU A 86 -11.62 8.61 18.97
N LEU A 87 -10.29 8.48 18.94
CA LEU A 87 -9.49 7.47 19.65
C LEU A 87 -8.25 8.12 20.27
#